data_AF-A0AAU8ZNG7-F1
#
_entry.id   AF-A0AAU8ZNG7-F1
#
_cell.length_a   1.000
_cell.length_b   1.000
_cell.length_c   1.000
_cell.angle_alpha   90.00
_cell.angle_beta   90.00
_cell.angle_gamma   90.00
#
_symmetry.space_group_name_H-M   'P 1'
#
loop_
_entity.id
_entity.type
_entity.pdbx_description
1 polymer ?
#
loop_
_entity_poly.entity_id
_entity_poly.type
_entity_poly.pdbx_seq_one_letter_code
_entity_poly.pdbx_strand_id
1 'polypeptide(L)'
;MNKLLTSLSILLFASYSYANNTNHISDNIKYGPLTEEEEVAVKSWVSNALKDGDSAKFKLGDKVISINGEPEPVYCGLVNAKNSYGAYSGWVIFKSFVARNAYGKIIAPVEIGIKHGDDPAMQIGDGKIFEKVLFDMCLEKGFFKGNYLNKELIGEKKN
;
A
#
# COMPACT_ATOMS: atom_id res chain seq x y z
N MET A 1 -55.94 49.81 17.30
CA MET A 1 -54.80 50.23 18.13
C MET A 1 -54.04 48.98 18.57
N ASN A 2 -52.75 48.96 18.27
CA ASN A 2 -51.66 48.06 18.68
C ASN A 2 -51.74 46.56 18.30
N LYS A 3 -51.07 46.27 17.17
CA LYS A 3 -50.57 44.97 16.73
C LYS A 3 -49.43 44.53 17.66
N LEU A 4 -49.48 43.33 18.22
CA LEU A 4 -48.34 42.70 18.88
C LEU A 4 -47.85 41.55 17.97
N LEU A 5 -46.83 41.84 17.16
CA LEU A 5 -46.06 40.84 16.42
C LEU A 5 -45.03 40.24 17.37
N THR A 6 -45.21 38.99 17.77
CA THR A 6 -44.15 38.19 18.37
C THR A 6 -43.43 37.43 17.27
N SER A 7 -42.22 37.92 16.92
CA SER A 7 -41.35 37.31 15.94
C SER A 7 -40.80 35.98 16.47
N LEU A 8 -41.06 34.91 15.73
CA LEU A 8 -40.47 33.59 15.95
C LEU A 8 -39.04 33.61 15.38
N SER A 9 -38.04 33.74 16.27
CA SER A 9 -36.63 33.72 15.89
C SER A 9 -36.20 32.32 15.47
N ILE A 10 -36.02 32.10 14.17
CA ILE A 10 -35.46 30.88 13.60
C ILE A 10 -33.94 30.89 13.85
N LEU A 11 -33.47 30.00 14.73
CA LEU A 11 -32.05 29.70 14.93
C LEU A 11 -31.53 28.98 13.67
N LEU A 12 -30.82 29.72 12.82
CA LEU A 12 -30.00 29.15 11.76
C LEU A 12 -28.76 28.51 12.38
N PHE A 13 -28.77 27.19 12.54
CA PHE A 13 -27.53 26.45 12.73
C PHE A 13 -26.76 26.50 11.40
N ALA A 14 -25.72 27.35 11.34
CA ALA A 14 -24.73 27.25 10.28
C ALA A 14 -24.10 25.86 10.38
N SER A 15 -24.47 24.97 9.45
CA SER A 15 -23.79 23.71 9.26
C SER A 15 -22.36 24.02 8.82
N TYR A 16 -21.41 23.93 9.75
CA TYR A 16 -20.00 23.88 9.41
C TYR A 16 -19.77 22.63 8.58
N SER A 17 -19.76 22.81 7.25
CA SER A 17 -19.26 21.79 6.35
C SER A 17 -17.76 21.72 6.56
N TYR A 18 -17.26 20.67 7.21
CA TYR A 18 -15.85 20.32 7.14
C TYR A 18 -15.56 19.87 5.71
N ALA A 19 -15.22 20.83 4.85
CA ALA A 19 -14.59 20.53 3.57
C ALA A 19 -13.18 20.01 3.90
N ASN A 20 -13.00 18.69 3.90
CA ASN A 20 -11.68 18.08 3.88
C ASN A 20 -11.02 18.44 2.55
N ASN A 21 -10.29 19.55 2.56
CA ASN A 21 -9.44 19.96 1.45
C ASN A 21 -8.19 19.07 1.46
N THR A 22 -8.26 17.91 0.81
CA THR A 22 -7.06 17.18 0.41
C THR A 22 -6.40 17.97 -0.71
N ASN A 23 -5.61 18.98 -0.34
CA ASN A 23 -4.60 19.54 -1.21
C ASN A 23 -3.58 18.41 -1.50
N HIS A 24 -3.88 17.53 -2.45
CA HIS A 24 -2.84 16.81 -3.15
C HIS A 24 -2.05 17.88 -3.90
N ILE A 25 -0.97 18.36 -3.27
CA ILE A 25 0.17 18.89 -4.02
C ILE A 25 0.42 17.84 -5.09
N SER A 26 0.29 18.21 -6.37
CA SER A 26 0.47 17.28 -7.47
C SER A 26 1.91 16.78 -7.45
N ASP A 27 2.15 15.65 -6.79
CA ASP A 27 3.47 15.09 -6.65
C ASP A 27 4.02 14.78 -8.06
N ASN A 28 5.21 15.30 -8.34
CA ASN A 28 5.94 14.96 -9.56
C ASN A 28 6.64 13.62 -9.36
N ILE A 29 5.92 12.53 -9.66
CA ILE A 29 6.40 11.17 -9.49
C ILE A 29 7.03 10.68 -10.80
N LYS A 30 8.30 10.27 -10.73
CA LYS A 30 8.98 9.57 -11.83
C LYS A 30 9.00 8.08 -11.58
N TYR A 31 8.69 7.31 -12.62
CA TYR A 31 8.65 5.85 -12.58
C TYR A 31 9.72 5.26 -13.50
N GLY A 32 10.11 4.02 -13.22
CA GLY A 32 10.86 3.19 -14.14
C GLY A 32 10.96 1.74 -13.67
N PRO A 33 11.54 0.85 -14.48
CA PRO A 33 11.64 -0.55 -14.12
C PRO A 33 12.60 -0.75 -12.93
N LEU A 34 12.43 -1.86 -12.21
CA LEU A 34 13.51 -2.39 -11.39
C LEU A 34 14.68 -2.78 -12.31
N THR A 35 15.90 -2.54 -11.85
CA THR A 35 17.06 -3.19 -12.47
C THR A 35 17.05 -4.69 -12.13
N GLU A 36 17.81 -5.50 -12.90
CA GLU A 36 17.90 -6.94 -12.65
C GLU A 36 18.43 -7.25 -11.24
N GLU A 37 19.46 -6.52 -10.78
CA GLU A 37 20.00 -6.67 -9.41
C GLU A 37 18.95 -6.36 -8.33
N GLU A 38 18.15 -5.32 -8.54
CA GLU A 38 17.07 -4.94 -7.61
C GLU A 38 15.95 -5.96 -7.60
N GLU A 39 15.53 -6.45 -8.77
CA GLU A 39 14.50 -7.47 -8.87
C GLU A 39 14.92 -8.77 -8.18
N VAL A 40 16.16 -9.21 -8.40
CA VAL A 40 16.72 -10.40 -7.73
C VAL A 40 16.77 -10.19 -6.22
N ALA A 41 17.23 -9.02 -5.75
CA ALA A 41 17.27 -8.72 -4.33
C ALA A 41 15.87 -8.70 -3.71
N VAL A 42 14.91 -7.99 -4.31
CA VAL A 42 13.52 -7.92 -3.84
C VAL A 42 12.91 -9.31 -3.76
N LYS A 43 12.99 -10.11 -4.83
CA LYS A 43 12.44 -11.48 -4.83
C LYS A 43 13.08 -12.35 -3.77
N SER A 44 14.39 -12.27 -3.58
CA SER A 44 15.10 -13.06 -2.56
C SER A 44 14.67 -12.68 -1.14
N TRP A 45 14.62 -11.39 -0.83
CA TRP A 45 14.21 -10.91 0.49
C TRP A 45 12.74 -11.21 0.78
N VAL A 46 11.85 -11.02 -0.20
CA VAL A 46 10.44 -11.40 -0.08
C VAL A 46 10.33 -12.89 0.17
N SER A 47 10.95 -13.75 -0.65
CA SER A 47 10.86 -15.22 -0.51
C SER A 47 11.35 -15.69 0.86
N ASN A 48 12.43 -15.11 1.37
CA ASN A 48 12.97 -15.44 2.70
C ASN A 48 12.04 -15.04 3.86
N ALA A 49 11.14 -14.07 3.65
CA ALA A 49 10.16 -13.64 4.64
C ALA A 49 8.86 -14.46 4.60
N LEU A 50 8.73 -15.39 3.65
CA LEU A 50 7.56 -16.26 3.51
C LEU A 50 7.79 -17.60 4.21
N LYS A 51 6.70 -18.26 4.58
CA LYS A 51 6.74 -19.60 5.16
C LYS A 51 7.15 -20.66 4.14
N ASP A 52 6.71 -20.51 2.90
CA ASP A 52 7.12 -21.31 1.75
C ASP A 52 7.60 -20.38 0.64
N GLY A 53 8.86 -19.94 0.76
CA GLY A 53 9.50 -19.03 -0.19
C GLY A 53 9.63 -19.60 -1.60
N ASP A 54 9.84 -20.92 -1.74
CA ASP A 54 9.99 -21.57 -3.05
C ASP A 54 8.68 -21.58 -3.85
N SER A 55 7.53 -21.49 -3.17
CA SER A 55 6.23 -21.36 -3.81
C SER A 55 5.89 -19.95 -4.30
N ALA A 56 6.76 -18.96 -4.04
CA ALA A 56 6.46 -17.56 -4.26
C ALA A 56 6.18 -17.23 -5.73
N LYS A 57 5.08 -16.52 -5.95
CA LYS A 57 4.69 -15.91 -7.22
C LYS A 57 4.63 -14.41 -7.02
N PHE A 58 5.15 -13.67 -7.99
CA PHE A 58 5.32 -12.22 -7.89
C PHE A 58 4.52 -11.48 -8.95
N LYS A 59 3.97 -10.33 -8.58
CA LYS A 59 3.52 -9.29 -9.52
C LYS A 59 4.32 -8.02 -9.21
N LEU A 60 5.29 -7.75 -10.06
CA LEU A 60 6.20 -6.60 -9.96
C LEU A 60 5.87 -5.60 -11.06
N GLY A 61 5.78 -4.33 -10.68
CA GLY A 61 5.61 -3.20 -11.61
C GLY A 61 6.80 -2.26 -11.57
N ASP A 62 6.67 -1.15 -12.30
CA ASP A 62 7.61 -0.03 -12.23
C ASP A 62 7.73 0.47 -10.78
N LYS A 63 8.96 0.78 -10.35
CA LYS A 63 9.23 1.48 -9.10
C LYS A 63 9.04 2.98 -9.27
N VAL A 64 8.81 3.66 -8.16
CA VAL A 64 9.02 5.11 -8.09
C VAL A 64 10.51 5.37 -7.98
N ILE A 65 11.05 6.15 -8.92
CA ILE A 65 12.45 6.57 -8.92
C ILE A 65 12.62 7.79 -8.01
N SER A 66 11.68 8.74 -8.10
CA SER A 66 11.72 9.96 -7.31
C SER A 66 10.34 10.57 -7.12
N ILE A 67 10.13 11.24 -5.99
CA ILE A 67 8.96 12.07 -5.69
C ILE A 67 9.46 13.51 -5.51
N ASN A 68 8.93 14.45 -6.30
CA ASN A 68 9.31 15.87 -6.25
C ASN A 68 10.83 16.11 -6.42
N GLY A 69 11.49 15.23 -7.17
CA GLY A 69 12.94 15.29 -7.43
C GLY A 69 13.81 14.53 -6.43
N GLU A 70 13.26 14.12 -5.29
CA GLU A 70 13.99 13.36 -4.26
C GLU A 70 13.94 11.86 -4.55
N PRO A 71 15.07 11.12 -4.46
CA PRO A 71 15.10 9.67 -4.67
C PRO A 71 14.18 8.93 -3.69
N GLU A 72 13.49 7.91 -4.20
CA GLU A 72 12.58 7.09 -3.39
C GLU A 72 13.09 5.64 -3.29
N PRO A 73 13.54 5.19 -2.12
CA PRO A 73 14.02 3.83 -1.92
C PRO A 73 12.90 2.80 -1.70
N VAL A 74 11.66 3.23 -1.47
CA VAL A 74 10.56 2.30 -1.20
C VAL A 74 10.05 1.69 -2.51
N TYR A 75 9.85 0.38 -2.48
CA TYR A 75 9.22 -0.40 -3.54
C TYR A 75 8.04 -1.20 -2.98
N CYS A 76 6.91 -1.19 -3.68
CA CYS A 76 5.78 -2.05 -3.34
C CYS A 76 5.48 -3.03 -4.46
N GLY A 77 5.03 -4.23 -4.08
CA GLY A 77 4.61 -5.26 -5.02
C GLY A 77 3.63 -6.22 -4.36
N LEU A 78 3.19 -7.23 -5.13
CA LEU A 78 2.33 -8.29 -4.61
C LEU A 78 3.03 -9.63 -4.69
N VAL A 79 2.83 -10.45 -3.67
CA VAL A 79 3.32 -11.82 -3.59
C VAL A 79 2.19 -12.76 -3.23
N ASN A 80 2.20 -13.96 -3.79
CA ASN A 80 1.34 -15.06 -3.38
C ASN A 80 2.22 -16.29 -3.12
N ALA A 81 2.00 -16.96 -2.01
CA ALA A 81 2.76 -18.12 -1.60
C ALA A 81 1.86 -19.07 -0.78
N LYS A 82 2.36 -20.28 -0.56
CA LYS A 82 1.70 -21.26 0.31
C LYS A 82 1.87 -20.88 1.78
N ASN A 83 0.82 -21.13 2.55
CA ASN A 83 0.81 -20.96 3.99
C ASN A 83 1.22 -22.26 4.71
N SER A 84 1.07 -22.31 6.03
CA SER A 84 1.45 -23.49 6.84
C SER A 84 0.67 -24.77 6.50
N TYR A 85 -0.48 -24.65 5.83
CA TYR A 85 -1.29 -25.77 5.37
C TYR A 85 -0.92 -26.23 3.93
N GLY A 86 0.04 -25.57 3.27
CA GLY A 86 0.45 -25.88 1.91
C GLY A 86 -0.47 -25.33 0.82
N ALA A 87 -1.48 -24.54 1.19
CA ALA A 87 -2.42 -23.89 0.27
C ALA A 87 -2.02 -22.43 0.02
N TYR A 88 -2.32 -21.91 -1.18
CA TYR A 88 -2.14 -20.48 -1.48
C TYR A 88 -3.20 -19.65 -0.76
N SER A 89 -2.78 -18.57 -0.10
CA SER A 89 -3.68 -17.65 0.62
C SER A 89 -4.11 -16.42 -0.20
N GLY A 90 -3.81 -16.41 -1.50
CA GLY A 90 -4.07 -15.29 -2.41
C GLY A 90 -2.96 -14.25 -2.41
N TRP A 91 -3.12 -13.22 -3.24
CA TRP A 91 -2.15 -12.13 -3.36
C TRP A 91 -2.15 -11.29 -2.09
N VAL A 92 -0.94 -10.94 -1.64
CA VAL A 92 -0.65 -10.13 -0.46
C VAL A 92 0.32 -9.03 -0.84
N ILE A 93 0.08 -7.83 -0.33
CA ILE A 93 0.99 -6.69 -0.46
C ILE A 93 2.31 -6.92 0.28
N PHE A 94 3.42 -6.52 -0.35
CA PHE A 94 4.69 -6.32 0.34
C PHE A 94 5.25 -4.92 0.06
N LYS A 95 6.01 -4.42 1.02
CA LYS A 95 6.80 -3.19 0.90
C LYS A 95 8.25 -3.52 1.17
N SER A 96 9.15 -3.07 0.32
CA SER A 96 10.57 -3.27 0.43
C SER A 96 11.32 -1.95 0.43
N PHE A 97 12.43 -1.89 1.16
CA PHE A 97 13.37 -0.77 1.13
C PHE A 97 14.58 -1.15 0.29
N VAL A 98 14.65 -0.68 -0.94
CA VAL A 98 15.70 -1.02 -1.89
C VAL A 98 16.83 -0.01 -1.78
N ALA A 99 17.99 -0.47 -1.30
CA ALA A 99 19.15 0.39 -1.11
C ALA A 99 20.46 -0.38 -1.33
N ARG A 100 21.53 0.37 -1.59
CA ARG A 100 22.89 -0.18 -1.60
C ARG A 100 23.49 -0.05 -0.19
N ASN A 101 23.96 -1.15 0.38
CA ASN A 101 24.62 -1.14 1.69
C ASN A 101 26.07 -0.64 1.59
N ALA A 102 26.77 -0.55 2.73
CA ALA A 102 28.16 -0.09 2.80
C ALA A 102 29.17 -0.93 1.98
N TYR A 103 28.81 -2.16 1.63
CA TYR A 103 29.62 -3.07 0.82
C TYR A 103 29.31 -2.98 -0.68
N GLY A 104 28.43 -2.06 -1.08
CA GLY A 104 28.00 -1.96 -2.46
C GLY A 104 27.00 -3.05 -2.88
N LYS A 105 26.41 -3.81 -1.95
CA LYS A 105 25.39 -4.82 -2.30
C LYS A 105 23.99 -4.21 -2.24
N ILE A 106 23.15 -4.51 -3.23
CA ILE A 106 21.71 -4.20 -3.14
C ILE A 106 21.07 -5.08 -2.07
N ILE A 107 20.41 -4.44 -1.12
CA ILE A 107 19.58 -5.05 -0.09
C ILE A 107 18.13 -4.59 -0.28
N ALA A 108 17.19 -5.44 0.11
CA ALA A 108 15.77 -5.18 -0.06
C ALA A 108 14.95 -5.64 1.17
N PRO A 109 15.27 -5.22 2.42
CA PRO A 109 14.48 -5.58 3.59
C PRO A 109 13.00 -5.35 3.34
N VAL A 110 12.17 -6.29 3.80
CA VAL A 110 10.77 -6.39 3.37
C VAL A 110 9.83 -6.49 4.56
N GLU A 111 8.66 -5.89 4.41
CA GLU A 111 7.48 -6.10 5.23
C GLU A 111 6.41 -6.77 4.37
N ILE A 112 5.91 -7.93 4.83
CA ILE A 112 4.78 -8.63 4.22
C ILE A 112 3.51 -8.22 4.98
N GLY A 113 2.44 -7.90 4.24
CA GLY A 113 1.15 -7.60 4.85
C GLY A 113 0.56 -8.81 5.58
N ILE A 114 -0.09 -8.59 6.72
CA ILE A 114 -0.88 -9.60 7.42
C ILE A 114 -2.39 -9.35 7.24
N LYS A 115 -3.15 -10.40 6.95
CA LYS A 115 -4.60 -10.33 6.83
C LYS A 115 -5.24 -10.30 8.21
N HIS A 116 -5.99 -9.25 8.51
CA HIS A 116 -6.64 -9.11 9.82
C HIS A 116 -7.75 -10.16 9.99
N GLY A 117 -7.77 -10.85 11.14
CA GLY A 117 -8.77 -11.87 11.45
C GLY A 117 -8.45 -13.29 10.94
N ASP A 118 -7.43 -13.44 10.10
CA ASP A 118 -6.94 -14.73 9.64
C ASP A 118 -6.10 -15.41 10.72
N ASP A 119 -6.24 -16.73 10.85
CA ASP A 119 -5.39 -17.55 11.72
C ASP A 119 -3.90 -17.38 11.34
N PRO A 120 -2.96 -17.31 12.28
CA PRO A 120 -1.53 -17.19 11.98
C PRO A 120 -1.03 -18.23 10.98
N ALA A 121 -1.53 -19.46 11.01
CA ALA A 121 -1.18 -20.53 10.07
C ALA A 121 -1.67 -20.25 8.63
N MET A 122 -2.72 -19.45 8.46
CA MET A 122 -3.23 -19.03 7.14
C MET A 122 -2.41 -17.91 6.50
N GLN A 123 -1.62 -17.17 7.29
CA GLN A 123 -0.70 -16.16 6.76
C GLN A 123 0.43 -16.80 5.95
N ILE A 124 0.90 -16.09 4.92
CA ILE A 124 2.00 -16.55 4.06
C ILE A 124 3.40 -16.21 4.62
N GLY A 125 3.46 -15.38 5.67
CA GLY A 125 4.69 -14.95 6.33
C GLY A 125 4.40 -14.31 7.69
N ASP A 126 5.45 -13.99 8.44
CA ASP A 126 5.36 -13.49 9.82
C ASP A 126 5.38 -11.95 9.89
N GLY A 127 4.67 -11.31 8.96
CA GLY A 127 4.57 -9.85 8.88
C GLY A 127 4.01 -9.21 10.16
N LYS A 128 4.23 -7.91 10.31
CA LYS A 128 3.79 -7.14 11.50
C LYS A 128 2.78 -6.05 11.19
N ILE A 129 2.54 -5.76 9.92
CA ILE A 129 1.70 -4.65 9.46
C ILE A 129 0.50 -5.22 8.74
N PHE A 130 -0.70 -4.77 9.12
CA PHE A 130 -1.92 -5.16 8.42
C PHE A 130 -1.82 -4.83 6.94
N GLU A 131 -2.20 -5.80 6.10
CA GLU A 131 -2.19 -5.67 4.65
C GLU A 131 -2.88 -4.38 4.19
N LYS A 132 -4.05 -4.05 4.74
CA LYS A 132 -4.76 -2.82 4.38
C LYS A 132 -3.92 -1.55 4.62
N VAL A 133 -3.21 -1.48 5.74
CA VAL A 133 -2.37 -0.32 6.08
C VAL A 133 -1.20 -0.20 5.11
N LEU A 134 -0.55 -1.33 4.79
CA LEU A 134 0.55 -1.33 3.84
C LEU A 134 0.08 -0.98 2.43
N PHE A 135 -1.10 -1.49 2.07
CA PHE A 135 -1.74 -1.24 0.79
C PHE A 135 -2.10 0.23 0.61
N ASP A 136 -2.80 0.83 1.58
CA ASP A 136 -3.19 2.24 1.56
C ASP A 136 -1.94 3.13 1.44
N MET A 137 -0.89 2.84 2.21
CA MET A 137 0.40 3.53 2.13
C MET A 137 1.02 3.45 0.73
N CYS A 138 1.06 2.25 0.13
CA CYS A 138 1.63 2.08 -1.20
C CYS A 138 0.79 2.79 -2.29
N LEU A 139 -0.54 2.78 -2.14
CA LEU A 139 -1.45 3.41 -3.08
C LEU A 139 -1.38 4.94 -3.01
N GLU A 140 -1.50 5.51 -1.81
CA GLU A 140 -1.50 6.96 -1.59
C GLU A 140 -0.19 7.62 -2.03
N LYS A 141 0.94 6.90 -1.95
CA LYS A 141 2.26 7.36 -2.40
C LYS A 141 2.53 7.11 -3.88
N GLY A 142 1.60 6.50 -4.61
CA GLY A 142 1.75 6.23 -6.04
C GLY A 142 2.74 5.10 -6.35
N PHE A 143 3.04 4.19 -5.43
CA PHE A 143 3.95 3.07 -5.70
C PHE A 143 3.38 2.02 -6.66
N PHE A 144 2.10 2.15 -7.03
CA PHE A 144 1.49 1.42 -8.13
C PHE A 144 1.20 2.35 -9.31
N LYS A 145 1.88 2.12 -10.43
CA LYS A 145 1.63 2.86 -11.66
C LYS A 145 0.28 2.45 -12.28
N GLY A 146 -0.73 3.34 -12.18
CA GLY A 146 -2.05 3.17 -12.82
C GLY A 146 -2.94 2.07 -12.19
N ASN A 147 -3.85 1.50 -12.99
CA ASN A 147 -4.81 0.44 -12.59
C ASN A 147 -4.15 -0.94 -12.37
N TYR A 148 -2.92 -0.99 -11.86
CA TYR A 148 -2.22 -2.25 -11.59
C TYR A 148 -2.93 -3.11 -10.53
N LEU A 149 -3.85 -2.49 -9.79
CA LEU A 149 -4.70 -3.12 -8.80
C LEU A 149 -6.03 -3.51 -9.47
N ASN A 150 -6.14 -4.77 -9.86
CA ASN A 150 -7.42 -5.34 -10.31
C ASN A 150 -8.47 -5.14 -9.20
N LYS A 151 -9.73 -4.89 -9.57
CA LYS A 151 -10.86 -4.69 -8.62
C LYS A 151 -10.97 -5.80 -7.58
N GLU A 152 -10.52 -7.01 -7.92
CA GLU A 152 -10.41 -8.17 -7.03
C GLU A 152 -9.50 -7.97 -5.81
N LEU A 153 -8.54 -7.04 -5.86
CA LEU A 153 -7.58 -6.76 -4.78
C LEU A 153 -7.99 -5.57 -3.92
N ILE A 154 -8.62 -4.57 -4.52
CA ILE A 154 -9.07 -3.33 -3.84
C ILE A 154 -10.49 -3.42 -3.28
N GLY A 155 -11.30 -4.38 -3.76
CA GLY A 155 -12.73 -4.37 -3.58
C GLY A 155 -13.40 -3.20 -4.33
N GLU A 156 -14.71 -3.30 -4.57
CA GLU A 156 -15.45 -2.16 -5.10
C GLU A 156 -15.69 -1.13 -4.00
N LYS A 157 -15.47 0.15 -4.33
CA LYS A 157 -15.88 1.26 -3.46
C LYS A 157 -17.40 1.22 -3.35
N LYS A 158 -17.93 0.78 -2.21
CA LYS A 158 -19.36 0.88 -1.92
C LYS A 158 -19.70 2.37 -1.82
N ASN A 159 -20.50 2.85 -2.77
CA ASN A 159 -21.11 4.18 -2.75
C ASN A 159 -22.11 4.30 -1.60
#